data_AF-A0A7J6HAF6-F1
#
_entry.id   AF-A0A7J6HAF6-F1
#
_cell.length_a   1.000
_cell.length_b   1.000
_cell.length_c   1.000
_cell.angle_alpha   90.00
_cell.angle_beta   90.00
_cell.angle_gamma   90.00
#
_symmetry.space_group_name_H-M   'P 1'
#
loop_
_entity.id
_entity.type
_entity.pdbx_description
1 polymer ?
#
loop_
_entity_poly.entity_id
_entity_poly.type
_entity_poly.pdbx_seq_one_letter_code
_entity_poly.pdbx_strand_id
1 'polypeptide(L)'
;MRLCEVLQFGENLWAVDRIGLSGGLLLMWKDDVKVRVDSSSPGHIVAEVAGRGFLPWTLTCFYGNPDAAQRKFSWELLRKICRETHGSWLCVGDFNEIVSLAKKSGGRLRGASAMEEFKKVLDQCCLIDFSPVKTDFTWCNEHESNTVMERLDRGLCNQEWFDQFEGVDVQLLDWWESDHRPLVVDISIVEDGTQSGKAKRNTRFHFEEAWCEEDECKAIVEGHWKSGEPCAIAGSFHGKTHRVGKILHGWNKKRKKELNGRITKAKKDVVDKGTRWRVGNGQRVRIVEDPWLPGPRSFKIYDKPELPAQLCVVDLTLPNGEWDESFIRANFNDEDAKLIISLPHVKDGVEDKMMWD
;
A
#
# COMPACT_ATOMS: atom_id res chain seq x y z
N MET A 1 -15.74 20.33 24.51
CA MET A 1 -15.31 20.41 25.92
C MET A 1 -15.99 19.38 26.81
N ARG A 2 -17.32 19.39 27.03
CA ARG A 2 -17.98 18.45 27.97
C ARG A 2 -17.77 16.95 27.69
N LEU A 3 -17.67 16.53 26.43
CA LEU A 3 -17.47 15.12 26.06
C LEU A 3 -16.05 14.61 26.40
N CYS A 4 -15.03 15.46 26.24
CA CYS A 4 -13.62 15.11 26.47
C CYS A 4 -13.31 14.89 27.95
N GLU A 5 -13.93 15.71 28.80
CA GLU A 5 -13.87 15.58 30.27
C GLU A 5 -14.58 14.30 30.74
N VAL A 6 -15.78 14.01 30.21
CA VAL A 6 -16.55 12.80 30.58
C VAL A 6 -15.83 11.52 30.17
N LEU A 7 -15.20 11.51 28.99
CA LEU A 7 -14.49 10.35 28.46
C LEU A 7 -13.01 10.27 28.91
N GLN A 8 -12.55 11.22 29.73
CA GLN A 8 -11.18 11.25 30.28
C GLN A 8 -10.07 11.24 29.22
N PHE A 9 -10.28 11.91 28.08
CA PHE A 9 -9.26 12.09 27.04
C PHE A 9 -8.46 13.39 27.21
N GLY A 10 -8.69 14.15 28.29
CA GLY A 10 -8.05 15.45 28.49
C GLY A 10 -8.57 16.50 27.51
N GLU A 11 -7.72 17.47 27.15
CA GLU A 11 -8.08 18.58 26.25
C GLU A 11 -7.69 18.32 24.79
N ASN A 12 -7.00 17.21 24.48
CA ASN A 12 -6.49 16.99 23.13
C ASN A 12 -7.57 16.45 22.18
N LEU A 13 -7.95 17.28 21.22
CA LEU A 13 -8.92 16.93 20.20
C LEU A 13 -8.65 17.64 18.88
N TRP A 14 -9.18 17.06 17.81
CA TRP A 14 -9.32 17.70 16.51
C TRP A 14 -10.74 17.49 16.01
N ALA A 15 -11.44 18.58 15.68
CA ALA A 15 -12.81 18.53 15.19
C ALA A 15 -12.88 19.07 13.75
N VAL A 16 -13.64 18.37 12.92
CA VAL A 16 -14.14 18.88 11.65
C VAL A 16 -15.62 19.19 11.85
N ASP A 17 -16.02 20.42 11.58
CA ASP A 17 -17.39 20.86 11.80
C ASP A 17 -18.38 20.12 10.88
N ARG A 18 -19.58 19.88 11.41
CA ARG A 18 -20.72 19.40 10.62
C ARG A 18 -21.20 20.48 9.65
N ILE A 19 -21.74 20.05 8.51
CA ILE A 19 -22.39 20.96 7.55
C ILE A 19 -23.90 20.78 7.68
N GLY A 20 -24.56 21.76 8.28
CA GLY A 20 -25.99 21.69 8.59
C GLY A 20 -26.28 20.54 9.56
N LEU A 21 -27.16 19.61 9.17
CA LEU A 21 -27.52 18.46 9.99
C LEU A 21 -26.61 17.23 9.79
N SER A 22 -25.63 17.28 8.88
CA SER A 22 -24.88 16.09 8.46
C SER A 22 -23.37 16.24 8.60
N GLY A 23 -22.72 15.09 8.81
CA GLY A 23 -21.27 14.99 8.93
C GLY A 23 -20.72 15.53 10.24
N GLY A 24 -19.46 15.93 10.20
CA GLY A 24 -18.65 16.26 11.36
C GLY A 24 -17.81 15.05 11.79
N LEU A 25 -16.55 15.30 12.15
CA LEU A 25 -15.63 14.28 12.63
C LEU A 25 -14.94 14.78 13.89
N LEU A 26 -14.67 13.89 14.81
CA LEU A 26 -13.97 14.20 16.05
C LEU A 26 -12.90 13.13 16.30
N LEU A 27 -11.65 13.56 16.37
CA LEU A 27 -10.52 12.75 16.83
C LEU A 27 -10.10 13.25 18.20
N MET A 28 -9.95 12.35 19.17
CA MET A 28 -9.51 12.65 20.53
C MET A 28 -8.41 11.69 20.95
N TRP A 29 -7.47 12.15 21.78
CA TRP A 29 -6.36 11.31 22.24
C TRP A 29 -5.89 11.71 23.65
N LYS A 30 -5.31 10.75 24.37
CA LYS A 30 -4.76 10.95 25.71
C LYS A 30 -3.38 11.59 25.65
N ASP A 31 -2.94 12.22 26.75
CA ASP A 31 -1.68 12.96 26.84
C ASP A 31 -0.42 12.11 26.60
N ASP A 32 -0.50 10.81 26.81
CA ASP A 32 0.58 9.85 26.57
C ASP A 32 0.74 9.46 25.09
N VAL A 33 -0.21 9.84 24.24
CA VAL A 33 -0.17 9.66 22.79
C VAL A 33 0.06 11.01 22.10
N LYS A 34 1.06 11.07 21.22
CA LYS A 34 1.31 12.26 20.40
C LYS A 34 0.61 12.09 19.06
N VAL A 35 -0.25 13.05 18.71
CA VAL A 35 -0.97 13.06 17.45
C VAL A 35 -0.68 14.38 16.72
N ARG A 36 -0.31 14.29 15.44
CA ARG A 36 -0.17 15.44 14.55
C ARG A 36 -1.12 15.25 13.38
N VAL A 37 -2.11 16.13 13.24
CA VAL A 37 -3.06 16.09 12.13
C VAL A 37 -2.41 16.70 10.89
N ASP A 38 -2.26 15.91 9.84
CA ASP A 38 -1.63 16.34 8.59
C ASP A 38 -2.67 16.84 7.57
N SER A 39 -3.89 16.28 7.57
CA SER A 39 -5.00 16.81 6.77
C SER A 39 -6.36 16.42 7.34
N SER A 40 -7.39 17.24 7.08
CA SER A 40 -8.77 16.90 7.44
C SER A 40 -9.77 17.52 6.48
N SER A 41 -10.91 16.87 6.31
CA SER A 41 -12.08 17.33 5.56
C SER A 41 -13.35 16.70 6.14
N PRO A 42 -14.56 17.07 5.68
CA PRO A 42 -15.78 16.38 6.09
C PRO A 42 -15.76 14.86 5.86
N GLY A 43 -14.91 14.35 4.96
CA GLY A 43 -14.79 12.93 4.66
C GLY A 43 -13.59 12.22 5.31
N HIS A 44 -12.68 12.95 6.00
CA HIS A 44 -11.53 12.31 6.64
C HIS A 44 -10.82 13.16 7.70
N ILE A 45 -10.09 12.51 8.59
CA ILE A 45 -8.96 13.07 9.33
C ILE A 45 -7.77 12.14 9.11
N VAL A 46 -6.63 12.67 8.66
CA VAL A 46 -5.36 11.95 8.55
C VAL A 46 -4.40 12.54 9.57
N ALA A 47 -3.81 11.69 10.39
CA ALA A 47 -2.89 12.09 11.44
C ALA A 47 -1.74 11.10 11.60
N GLU A 48 -0.55 11.61 11.89
CA GLU A 48 0.56 10.81 12.39
C GLU A 48 0.39 10.57 13.90
N VAL A 49 0.51 9.31 14.31
CA VAL A 49 0.42 8.86 15.70
C VAL A 49 1.78 8.37 16.16
N ALA A 50 2.28 8.89 17.27
CA ALA A 50 3.54 8.52 17.89
C ALA A 50 3.39 8.34 19.41
N GLY A 51 4.17 7.44 20.00
CA GLY A 51 4.09 7.12 21.42
C GLY A 51 5.27 6.27 21.89
N ARG A 52 5.25 5.84 23.15
CA ARG A 52 6.24 4.87 23.65
C ARG A 52 5.84 3.46 23.24
N GLY A 53 6.84 2.63 22.91
CA GLY A 53 6.63 1.20 22.62
C GLY A 53 6.21 0.85 21.20
N PHE A 54 6.07 1.83 20.29
CA PHE A 54 5.78 1.58 18.87
C PHE A 54 6.41 2.64 17.95
N LEU A 55 6.64 2.27 16.68
CA LEU A 55 7.11 3.20 15.65
C LEU A 55 5.96 4.13 15.20
N PRO A 56 6.21 5.40 14.87
CA PRO A 56 5.18 6.28 14.34
C PRO A 56 4.44 5.68 13.14
N TRP A 57 3.13 5.91 13.08
CA TRP A 57 2.27 5.36 12.04
C TRP A 57 1.15 6.35 11.67
N THR A 58 0.54 6.15 10.51
CA THR A 58 -0.53 7.02 10.01
C THR A 58 -1.91 6.46 10.38
N LEU A 59 -2.73 7.27 11.05
CA LEU A 59 -4.15 7.03 11.26
C LEU A 59 -4.96 7.79 10.23
N THR A 60 -5.95 7.13 9.63
CA THR A 60 -7.02 7.78 8.87
C THR A 60 -8.35 7.47 9.52
N CYS A 61 -9.04 8.48 10.02
CA CYS A 61 -10.45 8.41 10.38
C CYS A 61 -11.25 8.75 9.12
N PHE A 62 -11.86 7.76 8.48
CA PHE A 62 -12.53 7.90 7.20
C PHE A 62 -14.05 7.97 7.37
N TYR A 63 -14.68 8.88 6.63
CA TYR A 63 -16.13 8.99 6.54
C TYR A 63 -16.54 9.01 5.06
N GLY A 64 -16.93 7.85 4.57
CA GLY A 64 -17.43 7.66 3.21
C GLY A 64 -18.70 8.45 2.98
N ASN A 65 -18.90 8.95 1.75
CA ASN A 65 -20.04 9.79 1.46
C ASN A 65 -21.34 8.99 1.61
N PRO A 66 -22.32 9.45 2.42
CA PRO A 66 -23.57 8.73 2.61
C PRO A 66 -24.42 8.66 1.33
N ASP A 67 -24.23 9.62 0.41
CA ASP A 67 -24.84 9.59 -0.91
C ASP A 67 -24.09 8.64 -1.86
N ALA A 68 -24.77 7.55 -2.25
CA ALA A 68 -24.26 6.56 -3.18
C ALA A 68 -23.76 7.14 -4.50
N ALA A 69 -24.38 8.21 -5.01
CA ALA A 69 -23.97 8.84 -6.25
C ALA A 69 -22.63 9.58 -6.13
N GLN A 70 -22.24 9.94 -4.91
CA GLN A 70 -21.04 10.69 -4.59
C GLN A 70 -19.91 9.85 -3.97
N ARG A 71 -20.15 8.57 -3.64
CA ARG A 71 -19.13 7.67 -3.08
C ARG A 71 -17.88 7.50 -3.94
N LYS A 72 -17.97 7.70 -5.26
CA LYS A 72 -16.81 7.76 -6.15
C LYS A 72 -15.73 8.76 -5.68
N PHE A 73 -16.15 9.89 -5.11
CA PHE A 73 -15.22 10.89 -4.57
C PHE A 73 -14.56 10.41 -3.29
N SER A 74 -15.25 9.62 -2.46
CA SER A 74 -14.65 8.96 -1.29
C SER A 74 -13.59 7.94 -1.72
N TRP A 75 -13.85 7.18 -2.79
CA TRP A 75 -12.89 6.24 -3.35
C TRP A 75 -11.66 6.92 -3.96
N GLU A 76 -11.84 8.05 -4.64
CA GLU A 76 -10.74 8.89 -5.13
C GLU A 76 -9.92 9.48 -3.97
N LEU A 77 -10.59 9.93 -2.91
CA LEU A 77 -9.95 10.41 -1.68
C LEU A 77 -9.12 9.30 -1.03
N LEU A 78 -9.67 8.09 -0.86
CA LEU A 78 -8.95 6.98 -0.25
C LEU A 78 -7.71 6.58 -1.07
N ARG A 79 -7.83 6.56 -2.41
CA ARG A 79 -6.69 6.37 -3.32
C ARG A 79 -5.64 7.47 -3.20
N LYS A 80 -6.07 8.73 -3.04
CA LYS A 80 -5.15 9.86 -2.83
C LYS A 80 -4.39 9.70 -1.52
N ILE A 81 -5.09 9.45 -0.42
CA ILE A 81 -4.49 9.19 0.89
C ILE A 81 -3.48 8.03 0.78
N CYS A 82 -3.86 6.92 0.15
CA CYS A 82 -2.96 5.79 -0.06
C CYS A 82 -1.65 6.16 -0.80
N ARG A 83 -1.69 7.06 -1.79
CA ARG A 83 -0.49 7.51 -2.51
C ARG A 83 0.41 8.41 -1.67
N GLU A 84 -0.20 9.18 -0.77
CA GLU A 84 0.48 10.17 0.09
C GLU A 84 0.99 9.54 1.40
N THR A 85 0.38 8.44 1.84
CA THR A 85 0.79 7.71 3.03
C THR A 85 2.03 6.86 2.78
N HIS A 86 2.97 6.89 3.71
CA HIS A 86 4.19 6.10 3.69
C HIS A 86 4.34 5.31 5.00
N GLY A 87 4.79 4.05 4.91
CA GLY A 87 4.98 3.18 6.08
C GLY A 87 3.66 2.66 6.67
N SER A 88 3.64 2.40 7.97
CA SER A 88 2.50 1.81 8.69
C SER A 88 1.26 2.70 8.62
N TRP A 89 0.15 2.16 8.10
CA TRP A 89 -1.12 2.84 7.94
C TRP A 89 -2.32 2.03 8.46
N LEU A 90 -3.14 2.66 9.29
CA LEU A 90 -4.46 2.18 9.72
C LEU A 90 -5.53 3.19 9.29
N CYS A 91 -6.55 2.69 8.61
CA CYS A 91 -7.73 3.42 8.18
C CYS A 91 -8.97 2.83 8.87
N VAL A 92 -9.65 3.63 9.68
CA VAL A 92 -10.82 3.25 10.45
C VAL A 92 -11.98 4.19 10.16
N GLY A 93 -13.21 3.68 10.21
CA GLY A 93 -14.41 4.51 10.20
C GLY A 93 -15.53 3.91 9.37
N ASP A 94 -16.50 4.74 9.05
CA ASP A 94 -17.70 4.41 8.28
C ASP A 94 -17.42 4.60 6.79
N PHE A 95 -17.42 3.51 6.02
CA PHE A 95 -17.19 3.56 4.57
C PHE A 95 -18.48 3.75 3.77
N ASN A 96 -19.66 3.68 4.40
CA ASN A 96 -20.97 3.75 3.76
C ASN A 96 -21.17 2.74 2.60
N GLU A 97 -20.39 1.65 2.58
CA GLU A 97 -20.54 0.56 1.61
C GLU A 97 -20.16 -0.82 2.19
N ILE A 98 -20.87 -1.85 1.74
CA ILE A 98 -20.63 -3.25 2.08
C ILE A 98 -19.71 -3.90 1.03
N VAL A 99 -18.87 -4.84 1.46
CA VAL A 99 -18.01 -5.60 0.52
C VAL A 99 -18.70 -6.81 -0.11
N SER A 100 -19.81 -7.29 0.47
CA SER A 100 -20.57 -8.41 -0.07
C SER A 100 -21.99 -8.43 0.47
N LEU A 101 -22.90 -9.13 -0.21
CA LEU A 101 -24.28 -9.29 0.26
C LEU A 101 -24.37 -10.04 1.60
N ALA A 102 -23.37 -10.87 1.94
CA ALA A 102 -23.29 -11.51 3.25
C ALA A 102 -23.11 -10.50 4.40
N LYS A 103 -22.73 -9.26 4.09
CA LYS A 103 -22.59 -8.14 5.02
C LYS A 103 -23.81 -7.21 5.03
N LYS A 104 -24.94 -7.72 4.58
CA LYS A 104 -26.26 -7.07 4.63
C LYS A 104 -27.34 -8.08 5.03
N SER A 105 -28.25 -7.64 5.87
CA SER A 105 -29.49 -8.35 6.20
C SER A 105 -30.68 -7.42 5.98
N GLY A 106 -31.74 -7.95 5.37
CA GLY A 106 -32.95 -7.18 5.07
C GLY A 106 -32.82 -6.13 3.97
N GLY A 107 -33.96 -5.55 3.60
CA GLY A 107 -34.06 -4.49 2.60
C GLY A 107 -33.71 -4.93 1.17
N ARG A 108 -33.55 -3.95 0.28
CA ARG A 108 -33.22 -4.18 -1.13
C ARG A 108 -31.77 -4.64 -1.28
N LEU A 109 -31.53 -5.60 -2.17
CA LEU A 109 -30.16 -6.04 -2.52
C LEU A 109 -29.32 -4.87 -3.04
N ARG A 110 -28.08 -4.78 -2.56
CA ARG A 110 -27.09 -3.82 -3.05
C ARG A 110 -26.63 -4.25 -4.45
N GLY A 111 -26.43 -3.28 -5.35
CA GLY A 111 -25.88 -3.54 -6.67
C GLY A 111 -24.45 -4.07 -6.60
N ALA A 112 -24.12 -5.08 -7.40
CA ALA A 112 -22.79 -5.71 -7.41
C ALA A 112 -21.67 -4.73 -7.79
N SER A 113 -21.95 -3.78 -8.70
CA SER A 113 -20.98 -2.80 -9.16
C SER A 113 -20.42 -1.91 -8.05
N ALA A 114 -21.27 -1.46 -7.11
CA ALA A 114 -20.84 -0.59 -6.03
C ALA A 114 -19.94 -1.33 -5.02
N MET A 115 -20.29 -2.58 -4.69
CA MET A 115 -19.47 -3.43 -3.83
C MET A 115 -18.12 -3.76 -4.50
N GLU A 116 -18.15 -4.04 -5.80
CA GLU A 116 -16.94 -4.35 -6.57
C GLU A 116 -16.00 -3.15 -6.70
N GLU A 117 -16.56 -1.94 -6.87
CA GLU A 117 -15.78 -0.71 -6.85
C GLU A 117 -15.10 -0.51 -5.49
N PHE A 118 -15.81 -0.76 -4.39
CA PHE A 118 -15.23 -0.66 -3.05
C PHE A 118 -14.09 -1.68 -2.85
N LYS A 119 -14.32 -2.97 -3.17
CA LYS A 119 -13.25 -3.99 -3.10
C LYS A 119 -12.04 -3.62 -3.93
N LYS A 120 -12.25 -3.14 -5.16
CA LYS A 120 -11.18 -2.70 -6.05
C LYS A 120 -10.35 -1.58 -5.42
N VAL A 121 -10.97 -0.66 -4.68
CA VAL A 121 -10.23 0.39 -3.95
C VAL A 121 -9.38 -0.21 -2.84
N LEU A 122 -9.92 -1.15 -2.08
CA LEU A 122 -9.18 -1.83 -1.01
C LEU A 122 -7.96 -2.57 -1.57
N ASP A 123 -8.13 -3.29 -2.67
CA ASP A 123 -7.05 -4.00 -3.37
C ASP A 123 -6.00 -3.04 -3.91
N GLN A 124 -6.43 -1.94 -4.55
CA GLN A 124 -5.52 -0.90 -5.06
C GLN A 124 -4.72 -0.22 -3.94
N CYS A 125 -5.30 -0.08 -2.76
CA CYS A 125 -4.66 0.50 -1.60
C CYS A 125 -3.92 -0.52 -0.73
N CYS A 126 -3.91 -1.80 -1.14
CA CYS A 126 -3.36 -2.92 -0.37
C CYS A 126 -3.87 -2.97 1.09
N LEU A 127 -5.14 -2.61 1.30
CA LEU A 127 -5.77 -2.55 2.61
C LEU A 127 -6.36 -3.91 2.99
N ILE A 128 -5.97 -4.41 4.15
CA ILE A 128 -6.37 -5.67 4.74
C ILE A 128 -7.48 -5.38 5.76
N ASP A 129 -8.64 -6.02 5.58
CA ASP A 129 -9.67 -6.10 6.62
C ASP A 129 -9.30 -7.23 7.59
N PHE A 130 -8.78 -6.86 8.76
CA PHE A 130 -8.39 -7.81 9.82
C PHE A 130 -9.51 -8.04 10.84
N SER A 131 -10.69 -7.45 10.62
CA SER A 131 -11.81 -7.59 11.55
C SER A 131 -12.45 -8.98 11.41
N PRO A 132 -12.71 -9.72 12.50
CA PRO A 132 -13.21 -11.10 12.45
C PRO A 132 -14.49 -11.26 11.62
N VAL A 133 -14.71 -12.46 11.06
CA VAL A 133 -15.93 -12.78 10.30
C VAL A 133 -17.20 -12.58 11.14
N LYS A 134 -17.14 -12.85 12.46
CA LYS A 134 -18.26 -12.84 13.41
C LYS A 134 -18.74 -11.44 13.87
N THR A 135 -18.14 -10.36 13.37
CA THR A 135 -18.60 -9.00 13.63
C THR A 135 -19.54 -8.58 12.50
N ASP A 136 -20.77 -9.10 12.50
CA ASP A 136 -21.54 -9.22 11.25
C ASP A 136 -22.20 -7.92 10.77
N PHE A 137 -22.64 -7.04 11.67
CA PHE A 137 -23.26 -5.76 11.32
C PHE A 137 -22.83 -4.65 12.28
N THR A 138 -22.61 -3.47 11.73
CA THR A 138 -22.20 -2.26 12.46
C THR A 138 -23.25 -1.18 12.41
N TRP A 139 -24.21 -1.27 11.49
CA TRP A 139 -25.29 -0.31 11.32
C TRP A 139 -26.65 -1.00 11.28
N CYS A 140 -27.68 -0.35 11.81
CA CYS A 140 -29.08 -0.80 11.77
C CYS A 140 -30.00 0.40 11.49
N ASN A 141 -30.99 0.24 10.62
CA ASN A 141 -31.97 1.31 10.36
C ASN A 141 -32.97 1.57 11.50
N GLU A 142 -32.87 0.85 12.62
CA GLU A 142 -33.75 0.95 13.81
C GLU A 142 -35.26 0.76 13.56
N HIS A 143 -35.67 0.19 12.42
CA HIS A 143 -37.07 -0.04 12.11
C HIS A 143 -37.56 -1.42 12.60
N GLU A 144 -38.69 -1.46 13.31
CA GLU A 144 -39.26 -2.70 13.90
C GLU A 144 -39.73 -3.74 12.87
N SER A 145 -40.36 -3.31 11.78
CA SER A 145 -41.02 -4.22 10.81
C SER A 145 -40.22 -4.48 9.53
N ASN A 146 -39.19 -3.68 9.28
CA ASN A 146 -38.33 -3.76 8.10
C ASN A 146 -36.87 -3.50 8.51
N THR A 147 -36.40 -4.24 9.51
CA THR A 147 -35.04 -4.10 10.03
C THR A 147 -34.04 -4.40 8.92
N VAL A 148 -33.15 -3.44 8.68
CA VAL A 148 -32.02 -3.57 7.78
C VAL A 148 -30.77 -3.41 8.59
N MET A 149 -29.85 -4.36 8.44
CA MET A 149 -28.55 -4.31 9.09
C MET A 149 -27.43 -4.41 8.05
N GLU A 150 -26.38 -3.61 8.22
CA GLU A 150 -25.26 -3.54 7.29
C GLU A 150 -23.93 -3.44 8.05
N ARG A 151 -22.83 -3.88 7.44
CA ARG A 151 -21.48 -3.62 7.95
C ARG A 151 -20.81 -2.53 7.13
N LEU A 152 -20.95 -1.31 7.62
CA LEU A 152 -20.43 -0.08 7.01
C LEU A 152 -19.10 0.35 7.63
N ASP A 153 -18.91 0.06 8.92
CA ASP A 153 -17.72 0.44 9.68
C ASP A 153 -16.65 -0.64 9.62
N ARG A 154 -15.39 -0.23 9.40
CA ARG A 154 -14.25 -1.14 9.27
C ARG A 154 -12.98 -0.57 9.88
N GLY A 155 -12.13 -1.46 10.40
CA GLY A 155 -10.71 -1.21 10.59
C GLY A 155 -9.92 -1.92 9.49
N LEU A 156 -9.19 -1.15 8.69
CA LEU A 156 -8.44 -1.58 7.53
C LEU A 156 -6.99 -1.11 7.67
N CYS A 157 -6.01 -1.96 7.38
CA CYS A 157 -4.61 -1.55 7.49
C CYS A 157 -3.77 -2.07 6.33
N ASN A 158 -2.62 -1.45 6.06
CA ASN A 158 -1.64 -2.06 5.17
C ASN A 158 -0.81 -3.14 5.89
N GLN A 159 0.02 -3.85 5.12
CA GLN A 159 0.84 -4.94 5.64
C GLN A 159 1.86 -4.44 6.67
N GLU A 160 2.44 -3.25 6.47
CA GLU A 160 3.43 -2.66 7.36
C GLU A 160 2.86 -2.42 8.77
N TRP A 161 1.65 -1.86 8.86
CA TRP A 161 0.96 -1.65 10.14
C TRP A 161 0.59 -2.98 10.78
N PHE A 162 0.08 -3.92 9.98
CA PHE A 162 -0.30 -5.25 10.46
C PHE A 162 0.90 -6.03 11.02
N ASP A 163 2.07 -5.90 10.40
CA ASP A 163 3.32 -6.51 10.83
C ASP A 163 3.92 -5.82 12.07
N GLN A 164 3.71 -4.51 12.20
CA GLN A 164 4.18 -3.75 13.36
C GLN A 164 3.46 -4.14 14.65
N PHE A 165 2.14 -4.35 14.57
CA PHE A 165 1.33 -4.54 15.77
C PHE A 165 1.04 -6.00 16.08
N GLU A 166 1.84 -6.50 17.02
CA GLU A 166 1.70 -7.84 17.50
C GLU A 166 0.47 -8.03 18.44
N GLY A 167 -0.76 -8.14 17.94
CA GLY A 167 -1.84 -8.87 18.65
C GLY A 167 -3.22 -8.44 18.28
N VAL A 168 -3.33 -7.75 17.15
CA VAL A 168 -4.44 -6.87 16.91
C VAL A 168 -5.74 -7.64 16.87
N ASP A 169 -6.67 -7.18 17.69
CA ASP A 169 -8.03 -7.67 17.73
C ASP A 169 -8.98 -6.54 17.38
N VAL A 170 -10.12 -6.91 16.79
CA VAL A 170 -11.21 -5.96 16.53
C VAL A 170 -12.47 -6.46 17.18
N GLN A 171 -13.00 -5.62 18.05
CA GLN A 171 -14.22 -5.89 18.79
C GLN A 171 -15.28 -4.88 18.39
N LEU A 172 -16.53 -5.35 18.28
CA LEU A 172 -17.68 -4.47 18.21
C LEU A 172 -18.31 -4.40 19.58
N LEU A 173 -18.51 -3.19 20.10
CA LEU A 173 -19.28 -2.98 21.31
C LEU A 173 -20.78 -3.12 21.01
N ASP A 174 -21.59 -3.22 22.06
CA ASP A 174 -23.04 -3.29 21.92
C ASP A 174 -23.64 -1.97 21.43
N TRP A 175 -24.86 -2.03 20.92
CA TRP A 175 -25.63 -0.85 20.52
C TRP A 175 -25.82 0.09 21.71
N TRP A 176 -25.57 1.39 21.51
CA TRP A 176 -25.78 2.39 22.55
C TRP A 176 -26.10 3.76 21.95
N GLU A 177 -27.39 4.13 21.99
CA GLU A 177 -27.91 5.46 21.58
C GLU A 177 -27.50 5.93 20.17
N SER A 178 -27.10 4.99 19.30
CA SER A 178 -26.65 5.22 17.94
C SER A 178 -27.11 4.07 17.07
N ASP A 179 -27.46 4.40 15.83
CA ASP A 179 -27.73 3.45 14.75
C ASP A 179 -26.45 2.77 14.25
N HIS A 180 -25.29 3.14 14.78
CA HIS A 180 -23.99 2.47 14.61
C HIS A 180 -23.46 1.84 15.91
N ARG A 181 -22.75 0.72 15.77
CA ARG A 181 -21.99 0.07 16.84
C ARG A 181 -20.55 0.57 16.87
N PRO A 182 -20.01 0.91 18.05
CA PRO A 182 -18.59 1.27 18.17
C PRO A 182 -17.67 0.11 17.78
N LEU A 183 -16.66 0.41 16.96
CA LEU A 183 -15.57 -0.51 16.60
C LEU A 183 -14.33 -0.16 17.41
N VAL A 184 -13.78 -1.17 18.10
CA VAL A 184 -12.57 -1.05 18.92
C VAL A 184 -11.45 -1.86 18.27
N VAL A 185 -10.36 -1.18 17.93
CA VAL A 185 -9.10 -1.82 17.51
C VAL A 185 -8.20 -1.90 18.73
N ASP A 186 -7.98 -3.11 19.23
CA ASP A 186 -7.07 -3.36 20.36
C ASP A 186 -5.66 -3.63 19.83
N ILE A 187 -4.69 -2.88 20.35
CA ILE A 187 -3.30 -2.92 19.94
C ILE A 187 -2.46 -3.26 21.16
N SER A 188 -1.83 -4.44 21.16
CA SER A 188 -0.87 -4.81 22.19
C SER A 188 0.48 -4.12 21.94
N ILE A 189 0.91 -3.30 22.89
CA ILE A 189 2.22 -2.64 22.90
C ILE A 189 3.15 -3.44 23.83
N VAL A 190 4.31 -3.88 23.34
CA VAL A 190 5.31 -4.56 24.18
C VAL A 190 6.20 -3.50 24.83
N GLU A 191 6.16 -3.39 26.15
CA GLU A 191 6.84 -2.32 26.90
C GLU A 191 8.37 -2.52 27.00
N ASP A 192 8.86 -3.74 26.80
CA ASP A 192 10.28 -4.03 26.89
C ASP A 192 10.96 -3.84 25.53
N GLY A 193 11.90 -2.89 25.47
CA GLY A 193 12.63 -2.41 24.29
C GLY A 193 13.41 -3.43 23.45
N THR A 194 13.11 -4.72 23.56
CA THR A 194 13.27 -5.68 22.47
C THR A 194 12.40 -5.25 21.30
N GLN A 195 13.04 -4.72 20.26
CA GLN A 195 12.46 -4.56 18.93
C GLN A 195 11.55 -5.75 18.62
N SER A 196 10.34 -5.49 18.13
CA SER A 196 9.32 -6.46 17.70
C SER A 196 9.96 -7.58 16.89
N GLY A 197 10.43 -8.60 17.60
CA GLY A 197 11.39 -9.57 17.13
C GLY A 197 10.72 -10.92 17.08
N LYS A 198 9.88 -11.11 16.06
CA LYS A 198 9.48 -12.42 15.53
C LYS A 198 9.09 -13.43 16.62
N ALA A 199 8.10 -13.12 17.45
CA ALA A 199 7.39 -14.20 18.12
C ALA A 199 6.49 -14.89 17.06
N LYS A 200 6.51 -16.22 16.98
CA LYS A 200 5.69 -16.97 16.02
C LYS A 200 4.21 -16.79 16.36
N ARG A 201 3.54 -15.93 15.62
CA ARG A 201 2.10 -15.67 15.74
C ARG A 201 1.26 -16.81 15.19
N ASN A 202 0.18 -17.12 15.91
CA ASN A 202 -0.84 -18.07 15.47
C ASN A 202 -1.92 -17.32 14.66
N THR A 203 -1.58 -16.91 13.44
CA THR A 203 -2.56 -16.35 12.49
C THR A 203 -3.57 -17.43 12.12
N ARG A 204 -4.88 -17.13 12.20
CA ARG A 204 -5.89 -18.02 11.62
C ARG A 204 -5.68 -18.08 10.11
N PHE A 205 -5.68 -19.29 9.58
CA PHE A 205 -5.52 -19.53 8.16
C PHE A 205 -6.77 -19.01 7.41
N HIS A 206 -6.56 -18.16 6.41
CA HIS A 206 -7.57 -17.74 5.45
C HIS A 206 -7.24 -18.35 4.08
N PHE A 207 -8.23 -19.00 3.48
CA PHE A 207 -8.15 -19.53 2.12
C PHE A 207 -8.61 -18.45 1.15
N GLU A 208 -7.81 -18.17 0.12
CA GLU A 208 -8.21 -17.25 -0.96
C GLU A 208 -8.79 -18.08 -2.12
N GLU A 209 -9.96 -17.70 -2.63
CA GLU A 209 -10.66 -18.43 -3.70
C GLU A 209 -9.80 -18.59 -4.96
N ALA A 210 -8.96 -17.60 -5.28
CA ALA A 210 -8.03 -17.64 -6.39
C ALA A 210 -7.07 -18.84 -6.35
N TRP A 211 -6.79 -19.41 -5.16
CA TRP A 211 -5.93 -20.57 -5.05
C TRP A 211 -6.57 -21.84 -5.66
N CYS A 212 -7.89 -21.87 -5.84
CA CYS A 212 -8.57 -22.98 -6.52
C CYS A 212 -8.17 -23.12 -8.00
N GLU A 213 -7.71 -22.04 -8.62
CA GLU A 213 -7.25 -22.04 -10.01
C GLU A 213 -5.81 -22.56 -10.15
N GLU A 214 -5.12 -22.74 -9.03
CA GLU A 214 -3.71 -23.10 -9.03
C GLU A 214 -3.50 -24.60 -8.80
N ASP A 215 -2.82 -25.24 -9.75
CA ASP A 215 -2.55 -26.69 -9.69
C ASP A 215 -1.69 -27.07 -8.49
N GLU A 216 -0.77 -26.20 -8.04
CA GLU A 216 0.02 -26.40 -6.83
C GLU A 216 -0.84 -26.44 -5.56
N CYS A 217 -1.85 -25.57 -5.46
CA CYS A 217 -2.78 -25.57 -4.33
C CYS A 217 -3.58 -26.89 -4.29
N LYS A 218 -4.12 -27.31 -5.44
CA LYS A 218 -4.83 -28.60 -5.56
C LYS A 218 -3.94 -29.77 -5.13
N ALA A 219 -2.69 -29.81 -5.61
CA ALA A 219 -1.73 -30.85 -5.26
C ALA A 219 -1.41 -30.87 -3.74
N ILE A 220 -1.25 -29.70 -3.11
CA ILE A 220 -1.03 -29.57 -1.67
C ILE A 220 -2.24 -30.11 -0.90
N VAL A 221 -3.46 -29.69 -1.25
CA VAL A 221 -4.68 -30.15 -0.59
C VAL A 221 -4.81 -31.67 -0.72
N GLU A 222 -4.73 -32.20 -1.94
CA GLU A 222 -4.90 -33.64 -2.19
C GLU A 222 -3.83 -34.50 -1.49
N GLY A 223 -2.56 -34.12 -1.61
CA GLY A 223 -1.45 -34.87 -1.03
C GLY A 223 -1.55 -34.96 0.49
N HIS A 224 -1.87 -33.84 1.14
CA HIS A 224 -1.96 -33.80 2.60
C HIS A 224 -3.29 -34.31 3.15
N TRP A 225 -4.37 -34.29 2.36
CA TRP A 225 -5.65 -34.88 2.73
C TRP A 225 -5.63 -36.42 2.73
N LYS A 226 -4.83 -37.01 1.82
CA LYS A 226 -4.67 -38.47 1.66
C LYS A 226 -3.59 -39.08 2.58
N SER A 227 -2.68 -38.27 3.14
CA SER A 227 -1.65 -38.74 4.08
C SER A 227 -2.25 -39.17 5.43
N GLY A 228 -2.31 -40.48 5.68
CA GLY A 228 -2.96 -41.11 6.85
C GLY A 228 -2.12 -41.17 8.13
N GLU A 229 -1.38 -40.12 8.49
CA GLU A 229 -0.60 -40.12 9.74
C GLU A 229 -1.49 -39.98 10.99
N PRO A 230 -1.27 -40.82 12.02
CA PRO A 230 -2.05 -40.74 13.25
C PRO A 230 -1.54 -39.60 14.13
N CYS A 231 -2.36 -38.57 14.31
CA CYS A 231 -2.29 -37.69 15.47
C CYS A 231 -3.48 -38.03 16.39
N ALA A 232 -3.34 -37.89 17.71
CA ALA A 232 -4.31 -38.37 18.71
C ALA A 232 -5.73 -37.74 18.62
N ILE A 233 -5.95 -36.81 17.68
CA ILE A 233 -7.23 -36.11 17.37
C ILE A 233 -7.60 -36.28 15.85
N ALA A 234 -6.83 -37.07 15.10
CA ALA A 234 -6.72 -37.04 13.63
C ALA A 234 -7.66 -37.94 12.83
N GLY A 235 -8.80 -38.35 13.42
CA GLY A 235 -9.93 -38.86 12.64
C GLY A 235 -10.86 -37.75 12.12
N SER A 236 -10.82 -36.57 12.76
CA SER A 236 -11.81 -35.51 12.52
C SER A 236 -11.45 -34.60 11.35
N PHE A 237 -12.48 -34.18 10.61
CA PHE A 237 -12.41 -33.17 9.55
C PHE A 237 -11.62 -31.91 9.97
N HIS A 238 -11.73 -31.51 11.24
CA HIS A 238 -11.02 -30.36 11.80
C HIS A 238 -9.50 -30.53 11.83
N GLY A 239 -8.99 -31.72 12.15
CA GLY A 239 -7.56 -32.00 12.15
C GLY A 239 -6.95 -31.94 10.74
N LYS A 240 -7.67 -32.49 9.75
CA LYS A 240 -7.26 -32.48 8.35
C LYS A 240 -7.25 -31.07 7.76
N THR A 241 -8.31 -30.29 7.99
CA THR A 241 -8.41 -28.89 7.54
C THR A 241 -7.35 -27.99 8.18
N HIS A 242 -7.08 -28.15 9.48
CA HIS A 242 -6.01 -27.40 10.15
C HIS A 242 -4.63 -27.70 9.58
N ARG A 243 -4.33 -28.97 9.29
CA ARG A 243 -3.05 -29.39 8.68
C ARG A 243 -2.87 -28.78 7.29
N VAL A 244 -3.86 -28.94 6.42
CA VAL A 244 -3.84 -28.35 5.07
C VAL A 244 -3.68 -26.83 5.14
N GLY A 245 -4.40 -26.17 6.05
CA GLY A 245 -4.29 -24.73 6.25
C GLY A 245 -2.88 -24.25 6.62
N LYS A 246 -2.19 -24.96 7.51
CA LYS A 246 -0.79 -24.63 7.85
C LYS A 246 0.16 -24.70 6.65
N ILE A 247 -0.05 -25.69 5.79
CA ILE A 247 0.82 -25.93 4.63
C ILE A 247 0.54 -24.90 3.54
N LEU A 248 -0.73 -24.64 3.24
CA LEU A 248 -1.14 -23.58 2.31
C LEU A 248 -0.68 -22.20 2.79
N HIS A 249 -0.72 -21.92 4.09
CA HIS A 249 -0.18 -20.67 4.63
C HIS A 249 1.33 -20.52 4.34
N GLY A 250 2.11 -21.58 4.57
CA GLY A 250 3.54 -21.57 4.28
C GLY A 250 3.84 -21.40 2.78
N TRP A 251 3.07 -22.09 1.93
CA TRP A 251 3.15 -21.96 0.48
C TRP A 251 2.82 -20.53 0.00
N ASN A 252 1.72 -19.95 0.45
CA ASN A 252 1.32 -18.58 0.08
C ASN A 252 2.37 -17.55 0.52
N LYS A 253 2.93 -17.69 1.72
CA LYS A 253 4.00 -16.80 2.21
C LYS A 253 5.24 -16.84 1.31
N LYS A 254 5.66 -18.04 0.88
CA LYS A 254 6.79 -18.20 -0.05
C LYS A 254 6.47 -17.54 -1.40
N ARG A 255 5.28 -17.79 -1.93
CA ARG A 255 4.82 -17.25 -3.21
C ARG A 255 4.75 -15.72 -3.22
N LYS A 256 4.14 -15.10 -2.20
CA LYS A 256 4.08 -13.62 -2.06
C LYS A 256 5.48 -13.00 -2.02
N LYS A 257 6.42 -13.63 -1.32
CA LYS A 257 7.82 -13.18 -1.28
C LYS A 257 8.47 -13.23 -2.67
N GLU A 258 8.29 -14.30 -3.42
CA GLU A 258 8.83 -14.45 -4.77
C GLU A 258 8.21 -13.46 -5.75
N LEU A 259 6.89 -13.28 -5.70
CA LEU A 259 6.16 -12.32 -6.54
C LEU A 259 6.62 -10.89 -6.27
N ASN A 260 6.72 -10.48 -4.99
CA ASN A 260 7.23 -9.18 -4.61
C ASN A 260 8.68 -8.96 -5.09
N GLY A 261 9.52 -9.99 -5.02
CA GLY A 261 10.87 -9.96 -5.58
C GLY A 261 10.87 -9.71 -7.09
N ARG A 262 10.00 -10.40 -7.85
CA ARG A 262 9.85 -10.21 -9.30
C ARG A 262 9.33 -8.82 -9.66
N ILE A 263 8.31 -8.33 -8.94
CA ILE A 263 7.76 -6.99 -9.12
C ILE A 263 8.83 -5.93 -8.87
N THR A 264 9.58 -6.06 -7.78
CA THR A 264 10.67 -5.12 -7.43
C THR A 264 11.74 -5.10 -8.52
N LYS A 265 12.14 -6.27 -9.01
CA LYS A 265 13.09 -6.39 -10.12
C LYS A 265 12.55 -5.77 -11.41
N ALA A 266 11.32 -6.07 -11.79
CA ALA A 266 10.70 -5.52 -13.00
C ALA A 266 10.56 -4.00 -12.94
N LYS A 267 10.17 -3.45 -11.79
CA LYS A 267 10.13 -1.99 -11.56
C LYS A 267 11.52 -1.36 -11.75
N LYS A 268 12.55 -1.97 -11.17
CA LYS A 268 13.93 -1.51 -11.33
C LYS A 268 14.38 -1.59 -12.80
N ASP A 269 14.12 -2.69 -13.48
CA ASP A 269 14.49 -2.88 -14.89
C ASP A 269 13.83 -1.83 -15.81
N VAL A 270 12.58 -1.41 -15.52
CA VAL A 270 11.89 -0.36 -16.27
C VAL A 270 12.54 1.01 -16.05
N VAL A 271 12.89 1.33 -14.79
CA VAL A 271 13.61 2.57 -14.47
C VAL A 271 14.99 2.57 -15.14
N ASP A 272 15.77 1.50 -14.98
CA ASP A 272 17.12 1.40 -15.53
C ASP A 272 17.12 1.49 -17.06
N LYS A 273 16.11 0.92 -17.75
CA LYS A 273 15.99 1.01 -19.21
C LYS A 273 15.55 2.38 -19.73
N GLY A 274 14.81 3.14 -18.94
CA GLY A 274 14.35 4.49 -19.29
C GLY A 274 15.29 5.60 -18.86
N THR A 275 16.37 5.29 -18.12
CA THR A 275 17.26 6.32 -17.57
C THR A 275 18.51 6.51 -18.42
N ARG A 276 18.85 7.77 -18.70
CA ARG A 276 20.13 8.17 -19.31
C ARG A 276 20.71 9.42 -18.67
N TRP A 277 21.99 9.66 -18.91
CA TRP A 277 22.66 10.91 -18.62
C TRP A 277 22.24 11.99 -19.60
N ARG A 278 21.88 13.14 -19.05
CA ARG A 278 21.90 14.42 -19.72
C ARG A 278 23.27 15.05 -19.51
N VAL A 279 24.02 15.16 -20.61
CA VAL A 279 25.35 15.77 -20.61
C VAL A 279 25.22 17.26 -20.29
N GLY A 280 25.93 17.71 -19.25
CA GLY A 280 26.11 19.11 -18.88
C GLY A 280 27.52 19.57 -19.25
N ASN A 281 28.48 19.28 -18.37
CA ASN A 281 29.91 19.54 -18.56
C ASN A 281 30.67 18.30 -19.07
N GLY A 282 30.03 17.13 -19.10
CA GLY A 282 30.57 15.90 -19.67
C GLY A 282 31.72 15.29 -18.90
N GLN A 283 32.05 15.77 -17.70
CA GLN A 283 33.21 15.29 -16.92
C GLN A 283 32.93 13.98 -16.17
N ARG A 284 31.66 13.63 -15.94
CA ARG A 284 31.26 12.45 -15.16
C ARG A 284 30.68 11.33 -16.00
N VAL A 285 30.40 11.60 -17.28
CA VAL A 285 29.76 10.67 -18.21
C VAL A 285 30.83 9.94 -19.00
N ARG A 286 31.05 8.65 -18.74
CA ARG A 286 32.00 7.82 -19.48
C ARG A 286 31.45 7.52 -20.88
N ILE A 287 32.24 7.79 -21.91
CA ILE A 287 31.82 7.70 -23.32
C ILE A 287 31.23 6.32 -23.63
N VAL A 288 31.96 5.24 -23.29
CA VAL A 288 31.64 3.86 -23.71
C VAL A 288 30.69 3.14 -22.74
N GLU A 289 30.75 3.48 -21.45
CA GLU A 289 30.05 2.71 -20.42
C GLU A 289 28.67 3.24 -20.09
N ASP A 290 28.52 4.56 -20.04
CA ASP A 290 27.33 5.20 -19.50
C ASP A 290 26.25 5.36 -20.60
N PRO A 291 24.96 5.28 -20.25
CA PRO A 291 23.86 5.57 -21.19
C PRO A 291 23.66 7.09 -21.28
N TRP A 292 24.01 7.74 -22.39
CA TRP A 292 23.90 9.20 -22.56
C TRP A 292 23.40 9.67 -23.94
N LEU A 293 23.46 8.80 -24.96
CA LEU A 293 23.02 9.08 -26.33
C LEU A 293 21.49 8.90 -26.47
N PRO A 294 20.74 9.85 -27.05
CA PRO A 294 19.30 9.74 -27.23
C PRO A 294 18.96 8.79 -28.40
N GLY A 295 19.02 7.48 -28.13
CA GLY A 295 18.72 6.42 -29.10
C GLY A 295 17.70 5.40 -28.56
N PRO A 296 17.01 4.64 -29.42
CA PRO A 296 15.75 3.96 -29.10
C PRO A 296 15.82 2.69 -28.24
N ARG A 297 17.01 2.23 -27.80
CA ARG A 297 17.15 0.88 -27.19
C ARG A 297 17.96 0.79 -25.90
N SER A 298 18.99 1.61 -25.73
CA SER A 298 19.91 1.49 -24.57
C SER A 298 20.48 2.82 -24.09
N PHE A 299 20.26 3.89 -24.85
CA PHE A 299 20.96 5.17 -24.74
C PHE A 299 22.49 5.09 -24.75
N LYS A 300 23.08 3.96 -25.17
CA LYS A 300 24.53 3.78 -25.31
C LYS A 300 24.93 3.87 -26.77
N ILE A 301 26.21 4.14 -27.01
CA ILE A 301 26.84 4.02 -28.32
C ILE A 301 26.54 2.62 -28.88
N TYR A 302 26.07 2.58 -30.12
CA TYR A 302 25.68 1.34 -30.79
C TYR A 302 26.89 0.47 -31.14
N ASP A 303 27.91 1.05 -31.78
CA ASP A 303 29.17 0.37 -32.10
C ASP A 303 30.29 0.90 -31.20
N LYS A 304 30.75 0.08 -30.26
CA LYS A 304 31.69 0.53 -29.23
C LYS A 304 33.03 0.89 -29.86
N PRO A 305 33.49 2.14 -29.75
CA PRO A 305 34.76 2.55 -30.33
C PRO A 305 35.93 1.99 -29.51
N GLU A 306 37.10 1.83 -30.15
CA GLU A 306 38.35 1.43 -29.48
C GLU A 306 38.97 2.59 -28.69
N LEU A 307 38.20 3.16 -27.76
CA LEU A 307 38.62 4.26 -26.90
C LEU A 307 38.95 3.77 -25.48
N PRO A 308 39.92 4.41 -24.79
CA PRO A 308 40.19 4.12 -23.39
C PRO A 308 38.96 4.32 -22.50
N ALA A 309 38.70 3.38 -21.60
CA ALA A 309 37.50 3.35 -20.76
C ALA A 309 37.37 4.56 -19.80
N GLN A 310 38.47 5.25 -19.51
CA GLN A 310 38.51 6.43 -18.67
C GLN A 310 38.04 7.71 -19.36
N LEU A 311 37.89 7.72 -20.68
CA LEU A 311 37.48 8.92 -21.40
C LEU A 311 36.01 9.25 -21.10
N CYS A 312 35.78 10.53 -20.86
CA CYS A 312 34.49 11.12 -20.57
C CYS A 312 34.02 11.98 -21.74
N VAL A 313 32.72 12.31 -21.78
CA VAL A 313 32.12 13.04 -22.91
C VAL A 313 32.81 14.39 -23.18
N VAL A 314 33.37 15.03 -22.15
CA VAL A 314 34.18 16.26 -22.31
C VAL A 314 35.40 16.07 -23.22
N ASP A 315 35.97 14.86 -23.28
CA ASP A 315 37.13 14.54 -24.12
C ASP A 315 36.77 14.46 -25.62
N LEU A 316 35.48 14.52 -25.96
CA LEU A 316 34.99 14.63 -27.34
C LEU A 316 34.80 16.09 -27.79
N THR A 317 35.16 17.06 -26.95
CA THR A 317 34.94 18.48 -27.22
C THR A 317 36.25 19.26 -27.33
N LEU A 318 36.20 20.31 -28.15
CA LEU A 318 37.24 21.33 -28.23
C LEU A 318 37.17 22.24 -26.99
N PRO A 319 38.22 23.02 -26.68
CA PRO A 319 38.26 23.90 -25.50
C PRO A 319 37.14 24.95 -25.42
N ASN A 320 36.45 25.22 -26.54
CA ASN A 320 35.30 26.13 -26.61
C ASN A 320 33.95 25.43 -26.29
N GLY A 321 33.95 24.13 -25.98
CA GLY A 321 32.75 23.32 -25.71
C GLY A 321 32.04 22.78 -26.94
N GLU A 322 32.55 23.07 -28.14
CA GLU A 322 32.05 22.50 -29.39
C GLU A 322 32.54 21.06 -29.58
N TRP A 323 31.77 20.24 -30.28
CA TRP A 323 32.14 18.86 -30.58
C TRP A 323 33.35 18.83 -31.53
N ASP A 324 34.37 18.01 -31.23
CA ASP A 324 35.44 17.73 -32.17
C ASP A 324 34.93 16.78 -33.25
N GLU A 325 34.24 17.32 -34.25
CA GLU A 325 33.64 16.55 -35.34
C GLU A 325 34.64 15.67 -36.08
N SER A 326 35.90 16.12 -36.20
CA SER A 326 36.94 15.36 -36.90
C SER A 326 37.32 14.11 -36.11
N PHE A 327 37.52 14.26 -34.80
CA PHE A 327 37.77 13.13 -33.90
C PHE A 327 36.58 12.18 -33.82
N ILE A 328 35.36 12.71 -33.68
CA ILE A 328 34.14 11.89 -33.55
C ILE A 328 33.90 11.07 -34.83
N ARG A 329 33.98 11.67 -36.02
CA ARG A 329 33.78 10.94 -37.29
C ARG A 329 34.88 9.92 -37.58
N ALA A 330 36.08 10.10 -37.02
CA ALA A 330 37.18 9.15 -37.18
C ALA A 330 37.04 7.92 -36.26
N ASN A 331 36.38 8.06 -35.11
CA ASN A 331 36.37 7.03 -34.06
C ASN A 331 35.01 6.35 -33.86
N PHE A 332 33.91 6.92 -34.37
CA PHE A 332 32.55 6.41 -34.18
C PHE A 332 31.90 6.11 -35.54
N ASN A 333 30.93 5.18 -35.57
CA ASN A 333 30.14 4.96 -36.78
C ASN A 333 29.28 6.19 -37.15
N ASP A 334 28.80 6.25 -38.39
CA ASP A 334 28.05 7.40 -38.89
C ASP A 334 26.76 7.72 -38.11
N GLU A 335 26.08 6.72 -37.56
CA GLU A 335 24.81 6.93 -36.84
C GLU A 335 25.05 7.49 -35.44
N ASP A 336 25.99 6.92 -34.69
CA ASP A 336 26.41 7.40 -33.38
C ASP A 336 27.04 8.79 -33.50
N ALA A 337 27.91 9.03 -34.50
CA ALA A 337 28.52 10.33 -34.74
C ALA A 337 27.48 11.43 -35.00
N LYS A 338 26.46 11.16 -35.83
CA LYS A 338 25.35 12.10 -36.08
C LYS A 338 24.60 12.42 -34.79
N LEU A 339 24.32 11.41 -33.96
CA LEU A 339 23.63 11.61 -32.69
C LEU A 339 24.47 12.46 -31.73
N ILE A 340 25.76 12.16 -31.58
CA ILE A 340 26.67 12.94 -30.72
C ILE A 340 26.69 14.41 -31.16
N ILE A 341 26.93 14.66 -32.45
CA ILE A 341 27.06 16.04 -32.99
C ILE A 341 25.71 16.79 -32.92
N SER A 342 24.58 16.09 -32.96
CA SER A 342 23.25 16.71 -32.80
C SER A 342 22.92 17.14 -31.36
N LEU A 343 23.69 16.68 -30.37
CA LEU A 343 23.47 17.07 -28.97
C LEU A 343 23.89 18.52 -28.73
N PRO A 344 23.24 19.21 -27.77
CA PRO A 344 23.67 20.54 -27.35
C PRO A 344 25.15 20.56 -26.95
N HIS A 345 25.82 21.68 -27.24
CA HIS A 345 27.22 21.89 -26.83
C HIS A 345 27.39 21.72 -25.33
N VAL A 346 28.54 21.16 -24.96
CA VAL A 346 28.95 20.99 -23.57
C VAL A 346 29.21 22.37 -22.98
N LYS A 347 28.68 22.62 -21.78
CA LYS A 347 28.77 23.93 -21.12
C LYS A 347 29.51 23.81 -19.80
N ASP A 348 30.57 24.59 -19.67
CA ASP A 348 31.24 24.76 -18.39
C ASP A 348 30.27 25.31 -17.33
N GLY A 349 30.33 24.72 -16.13
CA GLY A 349 29.45 25.06 -15.00
C GLY A 349 28.07 24.43 -15.00
N VAL A 350 27.68 23.63 -16.00
CA VAL A 350 26.42 22.86 -15.99
C VAL A 350 26.70 21.43 -15.57
N GLU A 351 26.06 20.94 -14.51
CA GLU A 351 26.28 19.57 -14.02
C GLU A 351 25.61 18.50 -14.90
N ASP A 352 26.30 17.37 -15.05
CA ASP A 352 25.75 16.12 -15.59
C ASP A 352 24.66 15.54 -14.67
N LYS A 353 23.51 15.14 -15.24
CA LYS A 353 22.37 14.61 -14.46
C LYS A 353 21.74 13.40 -15.10
N MET A 354 21.28 12.45 -14.28
CA MET A 354 20.41 11.36 -14.73
C MET A 354 19.00 11.90 -14.99
N MET A 355 18.41 11.49 -16.10
CA MET A 355 17.04 11.79 -16.48
C MET A 355 16.34 10.53 -16.99
N TRP A 356 15.02 10.48 -16.82
CA TRP A 356 14.17 9.42 -17.33
C TRP A 356 13.45 9.94 -18.58
N ASP A 357 13.60 9.26 -19.70
CA ASP A 357 13.04 9.62 -21.03
C ASP A 357 11.82 8.75 -21.38
#